data_AF-A0A0R2B2L1-F1
#
_entry.id   AF-A0A0R2B2L1-F1
#
_cell.length_a   1.000
_cell.length_b   1.000
_cell.length_c   1.000
_cell.angle_alpha   90.00
_cell.angle_beta   90.00
_cell.angle_gamma   90.00
#
_symmetry.space_group_name_H-M   'P 1'
#
loop_
_entity.id
_entity.type
_entity.pdbx_description
1 polymer ?
#
loop_
_entity_poly.entity_id
_entity_poly.type
_entity_poly.pdbx_seq_one_letter_code
_entity_poly.pdbx_strand_id
1 'polypeptide(L)'
;MAKTGKLLGIMAVFGALIGGGAASTSIQAQAQTLPAMKISKLNYQSTSKNLSFTAKTSADVSKIAVEYKGKTTYFKAKKAGTSVTYKFTGYRNFKVYGTTSKKVRSTKAATITNKQYGTVDPLDYNETHTTAGYTLNVYALAANRTVRLYSGNTRLAKSTTNSKHCAAFTLSLTKYLKYGKNLTYTLQAKNRKTSGAKAVTYMPHASDLAFSAVE
;
A
#
# COMPACT_ATOMS: atom_id res chain seq x y z
N MET A 1 -4.15 -27.99 -47.32
CA MET A 1 -4.15 -26.63 -47.90
C MET A 1 -5.56 -26.05 -47.81
N ALA A 2 -5.66 -24.73 -47.64
CA ALA A 2 -6.86 -23.86 -47.56
C ALA A 2 -7.80 -24.08 -46.34
N LYS A 3 -7.88 -23.23 -45.31
CA LYS A 3 -8.20 -21.77 -45.12
C LYS A 3 -9.71 -21.44 -45.05
N THR A 4 -10.04 -20.70 -43.96
CA THR A 4 -11.09 -19.64 -43.81
C THR A 4 -12.57 -20.07 -43.83
N GLY A 5 -13.52 -19.46 -43.09
CA GLY A 5 -13.56 -18.22 -42.29
C GLY A 5 -14.68 -18.31 -41.21
N LYS A 6 -14.55 -17.63 -40.07
CA LYS A 6 -15.00 -16.26 -39.74
C LYS A 6 -16.53 -16.06 -39.63
N LEU A 7 -16.89 -15.53 -38.45
CA LEU A 7 -17.98 -14.59 -38.15
C LEU A 7 -19.44 -15.07 -38.29
N LEU A 8 -20.12 -15.20 -37.14
CA LEU A 8 -21.50 -14.74 -36.99
C LEU A 8 -21.62 -14.05 -35.63
N GLY A 9 -21.46 -12.72 -35.64
CA GLY A 9 -22.05 -11.85 -34.64
C GLY A 9 -23.52 -11.68 -34.99
N ILE A 10 -24.41 -11.90 -34.02
CA ILE A 10 -25.83 -11.58 -34.17
C ILE A 10 -26.06 -10.24 -33.46
N MET A 11 -25.97 -9.17 -34.25
CA MET A 11 -26.72 -7.94 -34.02
C MET A 11 -28.18 -8.26 -34.34
N ALA A 12 -29.07 -8.22 -33.35
CA ALA A 12 -30.50 -8.18 -33.59
C ALA A 12 -30.99 -6.76 -33.28
N VAL A 13 -31.04 -5.94 -34.33
CA VAL A 13 -31.83 -4.70 -34.39
C VAL A 13 -33.02 -5.01 -35.29
N PHE A 14 -34.19 -5.21 -34.70
CA PHE A 14 -35.52 -5.15 -35.30
C PHE A 14 -36.43 -4.81 -34.12
N GLY A 15 -37.35 -3.86 -34.13
CA GLY A 15 -38.10 -3.19 -35.19
C GLY A 15 -39.45 -2.91 -34.54
N ALA A 16 -39.89 -1.66 -34.52
CA ALA A 16 -41.12 -1.26 -33.85
C ALA A 16 -42.34 -1.98 -34.45
N LEU A 17 -43.15 -2.60 -33.59
CA LEU A 17 -44.51 -3.03 -33.91
C LEU A 17 -45.40 -2.76 -32.69
N ILE A 18 -46.44 -1.98 -32.97
CA ILE A 18 -47.46 -1.47 -32.07
C ILE A 18 -48.47 -2.59 -31.77
N GLY A 19 -48.85 -2.73 -30.50
CA GLY A 19 -50.16 -3.27 -30.09
C GLY A 19 -50.23 -4.78 -29.84
N GLY A 20 -50.61 -5.16 -28.61
CA GLY A 20 -51.07 -6.51 -28.27
C GLY A 20 -50.45 -7.04 -26.98
N GLY A 21 -51.24 -7.11 -25.91
CA GLY A 21 -50.79 -7.53 -24.60
C GLY A 21 -50.22 -8.94 -24.57
N ALA A 22 -49.03 -9.07 -23.98
CA ALA A 22 -48.57 -10.31 -23.36
C ALA A 22 -47.69 -9.89 -22.18
N ALA A 23 -47.98 -10.44 -21.00
CA ALA A 23 -47.23 -10.21 -19.79
C ALA A 23 -45.73 -10.36 -20.08
N SER A 24 -45.01 -9.25 -19.99
CA SER A 24 -43.55 -9.22 -20.01
C SER A 24 -43.08 -9.91 -18.74
N THR A 25 -42.88 -11.23 -18.81
CA THR A 25 -42.04 -11.93 -17.85
C THR A 25 -40.64 -11.36 -18.02
N SER A 26 -40.34 -10.32 -17.25
CA SER A 26 -38.98 -9.82 -17.09
C SER A 26 -38.14 -11.00 -16.66
N ILE A 27 -37.36 -11.57 -17.58
CA ILE A 27 -36.31 -12.51 -17.25
C ILE A 27 -35.34 -11.68 -16.42
N GLN A 28 -35.50 -11.72 -15.10
CA GLN A 28 -34.54 -11.18 -14.17
C GLN A 28 -33.29 -12.04 -14.36
N ALA A 29 -32.35 -11.55 -15.18
CA ALA A 29 -31.03 -12.12 -15.28
C ALA A 29 -30.42 -12.08 -13.87
N GLN A 30 -30.45 -13.22 -13.17
CA GLN A 30 -29.73 -13.38 -11.91
C GLN A 30 -28.26 -13.15 -12.21
N ALA A 31 -27.74 -12.02 -11.76
CA ALA A 31 -26.34 -11.68 -11.91
C ALA A 31 -25.50 -12.79 -11.25
N GLN A 32 -24.76 -13.55 -12.06
CA GLN A 32 -23.92 -14.64 -11.56
C GLN A 32 -22.90 -14.07 -10.58
N THR A 33 -23.09 -14.33 -9.28
CA THR A 33 -22.18 -13.84 -8.25
C THR A 33 -20.90 -14.66 -8.29
N LEU A 34 -19.80 -14.04 -8.68
CA LEU A 34 -18.50 -14.71 -8.67
C LEU A 34 -18.11 -15.09 -7.23
N PRO A 35 -17.55 -16.31 -7.01
CA PRO A 35 -17.08 -16.71 -5.69
C PRO A 35 -15.90 -15.85 -5.22
N ALA A 36 -15.72 -15.73 -3.90
CA ALA A 36 -14.56 -15.07 -3.32
C ALA A 36 -13.37 -16.04 -3.22
N MET A 37 -12.16 -15.51 -3.41
CA MET A 37 -10.91 -16.23 -3.20
C MET A 37 -10.34 -15.91 -1.81
N LYS A 38 -9.74 -16.88 -1.14
CA LYS A 38 -9.03 -16.65 0.12
C LYS A 38 -7.57 -16.31 -0.14
N ILE A 39 -7.10 -15.19 0.43
CA ILE A 39 -5.69 -14.78 0.42
C ILE A 39 -5.15 -14.90 1.84
N SER A 40 -4.04 -15.58 2.02
CA SER A 40 -3.36 -15.75 3.30
C SER A 40 -1.85 -15.60 3.15
N LYS A 41 -1.12 -15.61 4.28
CA LYS A 41 0.34 -15.46 4.32
C LYS A 41 0.83 -14.25 3.53
N LEU A 42 0.05 -13.16 3.56
CA LEU A 42 0.38 -11.92 2.88
C LEU A 42 1.65 -11.34 3.50
N ASN A 43 2.71 -11.29 2.70
CA ASN A 43 3.99 -10.77 3.10
C ASN A 43 4.51 -9.78 2.05
N TYR A 44 5.21 -8.77 2.54
CA TYR A 44 5.74 -7.69 1.72
C TYR A 44 7.18 -7.46 2.11
N GLN A 45 8.05 -7.30 1.11
CA GLN A 45 9.46 -6.99 1.28
C GLN A 45 9.78 -5.69 0.54
N SER A 46 9.77 -4.57 1.27
CA SER A 46 9.99 -3.23 0.73
C SER A 46 11.35 -3.04 0.06
N THR A 47 12.39 -3.74 0.54
CA THR A 47 13.77 -3.61 0.07
C THR A 47 13.95 -4.28 -1.29
N SER A 48 13.50 -5.53 -1.40
CA SER A 48 13.56 -6.34 -2.63
C SER A 48 12.37 -6.11 -3.57
N LYS A 49 11.38 -5.31 -3.14
CA LYS A 49 10.12 -5.04 -3.83
C LYS A 49 9.36 -6.31 -4.23
N ASN A 50 9.22 -7.22 -3.27
CA ASN A 50 8.49 -8.47 -3.44
C ASN A 50 7.20 -8.48 -2.63
N LEU A 51 6.10 -8.82 -3.28
CA LEU A 51 4.83 -9.18 -2.66
C LEU A 51 4.70 -10.70 -2.73
N SER A 52 4.46 -11.36 -1.60
CA SER A 52 4.13 -12.78 -1.59
C SER A 52 2.86 -13.08 -0.82
N PHE A 53 2.11 -14.07 -1.27
CA PHE A 53 0.89 -14.54 -0.60
C PHE A 53 0.53 -15.94 -1.07
N THR A 54 -0.38 -16.59 -0.36
CA THR A 54 -1.02 -17.83 -0.79
C THR A 54 -2.46 -17.56 -1.17
N ALA A 55 -2.85 -17.94 -2.38
CA ALA A 55 -4.22 -17.89 -2.86
C ALA A 55 -4.86 -19.29 -2.82
N LYS A 56 -6.06 -19.40 -2.26
CA LYS A 56 -6.92 -20.59 -2.33
C LYS A 56 -8.23 -20.25 -3.04
N THR A 57 -8.56 -21.02 -4.07
CA THR A 57 -9.70 -20.81 -4.97
C THR A 57 -10.60 -22.04 -5.03
N SER A 58 -11.77 -21.92 -5.65
CA SER A 58 -12.57 -23.07 -6.08
C SER A 58 -11.86 -23.88 -7.18
N ALA A 59 -12.37 -25.08 -7.45
CA ALA A 59 -11.78 -26.04 -8.38
C ALA A 59 -11.71 -25.54 -9.84
N ASP A 60 -12.58 -24.62 -10.23
CA ASP A 60 -12.70 -24.16 -11.63
C ASP A 60 -11.69 -23.08 -12.03
N VAL A 61 -10.85 -22.64 -11.08
CA VAL A 61 -9.80 -21.65 -11.35
C VAL A 61 -8.55 -22.36 -11.86
N SER A 62 -8.10 -21.99 -13.07
CA SER A 62 -6.86 -22.51 -13.67
C SER A 62 -5.65 -21.61 -13.43
N LYS A 63 -5.87 -20.30 -13.23
CA LYS A 63 -4.80 -19.31 -13.05
C LYS A 63 -5.18 -18.29 -11.97
N ILE A 64 -4.18 -17.82 -11.23
CA ILE A 64 -4.27 -16.65 -10.35
C ILE A 64 -3.71 -15.45 -11.10
N ALA A 65 -4.49 -14.41 -11.28
CA ALA A 65 -4.10 -13.15 -11.87
C ALA A 65 -3.70 -12.16 -10.78
N VAL A 66 -2.58 -11.47 -10.98
CA VAL A 66 -2.16 -10.30 -10.20
C VAL A 66 -2.07 -9.12 -11.14
N GLU A 67 -2.98 -8.16 -10.98
CA GLU A 67 -2.98 -6.89 -11.70
C GLU A 67 -2.28 -5.83 -10.85
N TYR A 68 -1.29 -5.17 -11.45
CA TYR A 68 -0.50 -4.11 -10.85
C TYR A 68 -0.11 -3.08 -11.92
N LYS A 69 -0.38 -1.79 -11.67
CA LYS A 69 -0.09 -0.69 -12.61
C LYS A 69 -0.65 -0.97 -14.03
N GLY A 70 -1.87 -1.48 -14.11
CA GLY A 70 -2.55 -1.81 -15.37
C GLY A 70 -2.00 -3.05 -16.11
N LYS A 71 -0.99 -3.75 -15.55
CA LYS A 71 -0.44 -4.98 -16.11
C LYS A 71 -0.88 -6.18 -15.29
N THR A 72 -1.26 -7.27 -15.96
CA THR A 72 -1.69 -8.51 -15.31
C THR A 72 -0.70 -9.64 -15.55
N THR A 73 -0.22 -10.24 -14.46
CA THR A 73 0.62 -11.45 -14.48
C THR A 73 -0.18 -12.64 -13.98
N TYR A 74 0.00 -13.79 -14.62
CA TYR A 74 -0.75 -15.00 -14.32
C TYR A 74 0.15 -16.08 -13.73
N PHE A 75 -0.34 -16.74 -12.69
CA PHE A 75 0.31 -17.84 -11.99
C PHE A 75 -0.57 -19.08 -12.09
N LYS A 76 0.00 -20.27 -12.27
CA LYS A 76 -0.79 -21.51 -12.35
C LYS A 76 -1.50 -21.78 -11.01
N ALA A 77 -2.81 -22.02 -11.07
CA ALA A 77 -3.59 -22.38 -9.89
C ALA A 77 -3.31 -23.83 -9.48
N LYS A 78 -3.27 -24.11 -8.17
CA LYS A 78 -3.10 -25.45 -7.59
C LYS A 78 -4.23 -25.71 -6.59
N LYS A 79 -4.73 -26.95 -6.54
CA LYS A 79 -5.83 -27.35 -5.63
C LYS A 79 -5.52 -27.07 -4.15
N ALA A 80 -4.29 -27.33 -3.70
CA ALA A 80 -3.87 -27.08 -2.31
C ALA A 80 -3.65 -25.59 -1.97
N GLY A 81 -3.71 -24.71 -2.98
CA GLY A 81 -3.36 -23.29 -2.90
C GLY A 81 -2.09 -22.97 -3.70
N THR A 82 -2.06 -21.76 -4.24
CA THR A 82 -0.95 -21.23 -5.04
C THR A 82 -0.17 -20.21 -4.25
N SER A 83 1.11 -20.48 -4.01
CA SER A 83 2.06 -19.47 -3.55
C SER A 83 2.43 -18.56 -4.72
N VAL A 84 2.18 -17.28 -4.54
CA VAL A 84 2.49 -16.23 -5.52
C VAL A 84 3.61 -15.38 -4.95
N THR A 85 4.61 -15.09 -5.77
CA THR A 85 5.62 -14.06 -5.51
C THR A 85 5.66 -13.13 -6.71
N TYR A 86 5.44 -11.84 -6.46
CA TYR A 86 5.36 -10.80 -7.47
C TYR A 86 6.37 -9.70 -7.18
N LYS A 87 7.27 -9.43 -8.15
CA LYS A 87 8.17 -8.28 -8.13
C LYS A 87 7.43 -7.05 -8.64
N PHE A 88 7.45 -5.96 -7.87
CA PHE A 88 6.76 -4.71 -8.23
C PHE A 88 7.70 -3.51 -8.19
N THR A 89 7.23 -2.37 -8.68
CA THR A 89 7.94 -1.09 -8.61
C THR A 89 7.01 0.02 -8.13
N GLY A 90 7.46 0.83 -7.17
CA GLY A 90 6.62 1.82 -6.49
C GLY A 90 5.65 1.20 -5.46
N TYR A 91 4.68 1.99 -5.00
CA TYR A 91 3.73 1.58 -3.96
C TYR A 91 2.28 1.81 -4.42
N ARG A 92 1.70 0.84 -5.15
CA ARG A 92 0.31 0.87 -5.67
C ARG A 92 -0.51 -0.32 -5.17
N ASN A 93 -1.83 -0.23 -5.30
CA ASN A 93 -2.70 -1.34 -4.95
C ASN A 93 -2.52 -2.50 -5.95
N PHE A 94 -2.65 -3.73 -5.46
CA PHE A 94 -2.72 -4.92 -6.29
C PHE A 94 -4.17 -5.37 -6.34
N LYS A 95 -4.63 -5.84 -7.50
CA LYS A 95 -5.86 -6.64 -7.58
C LYS A 95 -5.47 -8.08 -7.84
N VAL A 96 -6.09 -9.00 -7.11
CA VAL A 96 -5.84 -10.43 -7.23
C VAL A 96 -7.15 -11.15 -7.45
N TYR A 97 -7.22 -12.00 -8.47
CA TYR A 97 -8.42 -12.77 -8.81
C TYR A 97 -8.06 -14.08 -9.51
N GLY A 98 -8.95 -15.06 -9.44
CA GLY A 98 -8.86 -16.29 -10.20
C GLY A 98 -9.42 -16.14 -11.61
N THR A 99 -8.82 -16.84 -12.56
CA THR A 99 -9.29 -16.92 -13.95
C THR A 99 -9.29 -18.36 -14.46
N THR A 100 -10.08 -18.60 -15.51
CA THR A 100 -9.98 -19.82 -16.33
C THR A 100 -8.66 -19.85 -17.11
N SER A 101 -8.41 -20.97 -17.80
CA SER A 101 -7.28 -21.11 -18.74
C SER A 101 -7.29 -20.03 -19.84
N LYS A 102 -8.49 -19.61 -20.28
CA LYS A 102 -8.76 -18.54 -21.27
C LYS A 102 -8.71 -17.12 -20.69
N LYS A 103 -8.25 -16.95 -19.44
CA LYS A 103 -8.10 -15.65 -18.75
C LYS A 103 -9.43 -14.91 -18.47
N VAL A 104 -10.56 -15.60 -18.53
CA VAL A 104 -11.86 -15.05 -18.10
C VAL A 104 -11.90 -15.06 -16.58
N ARG A 105 -12.34 -13.96 -15.95
CA ARG A 105 -12.42 -13.82 -14.49
C ARG A 105 -13.45 -14.79 -13.91
N SER A 106 -13.03 -15.58 -12.92
CA SER A 106 -13.84 -16.63 -12.28
C SER A 106 -14.07 -16.38 -10.79
N THR A 107 -13.40 -15.39 -10.19
CA THR A 107 -13.62 -14.99 -8.79
C THR A 107 -13.79 -13.48 -8.67
N LYS A 108 -14.33 -13.03 -7.54
CA LYS A 108 -14.24 -11.62 -7.14
C LYS A 108 -12.77 -11.19 -7.06
N ALA A 109 -12.51 -9.94 -7.39
CA ALA A 109 -11.19 -9.34 -7.23
C ALA A 109 -10.98 -8.88 -5.78
N ALA A 110 -9.93 -9.39 -5.14
CA ALA A 110 -9.46 -8.90 -3.87
C ALA A 110 -8.44 -7.79 -4.09
N THR A 111 -8.54 -6.70 -3.33
CA THR A 111 -7.59 -5.59 -3.41
C THR A 111 -6.62 -5.65 -2.23
N ILE A 112 -5.33 -5.76 -2.53
CA ILE A 112 -4.26 -5.57 -1.54
C ILE A 112 -3.84 -4.11 -1.65
N THR A 113 -4.25 -3.30 -0.67
CA THR A 113 -4.03 -1.86 -0.65
C THR A 113 -2.60 -1.52 -0.23
N ASN A 114 -2.11 -0.36 -0.69
CA ASN A 114 -0.79 0.12 -0.30
C ASN A 114 -0.65 0.45 1.20
N LYS A 115 -1.76 0.67 1.90
CA LYS A 115 -1.80 0.85 3.35
C LYS A 115 -1.50 -0.45 4.09
N GLN A 116 -2.00 -1.58 3.62
CA GLN A 116 -1.79 -2.90 4.25
C GLN A 116 -0.33 -3.35 4.29
N TYR A 117 0.52 -2.79 3.43
CA TYR A 117 1.97 -3.02 3.47
C TYR A 117 2.80 -1.76 3.80
N GLY A 118 2.12 -0.70 4.24
CA GLY A 118 2.70 0.47 4.88
C GLY A 118 3.20 0.17 6.29
N THR A 119 4.17 0.95 6.75
CA THR A 119 4.44 1.11 8.18
C THR A 119 3.32 1.97 8.73
N VAL A 120 2.54 1.40 9.65
CA VAL A 120 1.54 2.12 10.43
C VAL A 120 2.20 2.45 11.76
N ASP A 121 2.71 3.67 11.90
CA ASP A 121 3.26 4.28 13.13
C ASP A 121 3.23 5.81 12.93
N PRO A 122 2.84 6.65 13.93
CA PRO A 122 3.34 6.60 15.33
C PRO A 122 2.25 6.73 16.43
N LEU A 123 2.66 6.64 17.71
CA LEU A 123 1.80 6.97 18.87
C LEU A 123 1.99 8.42 19.34
N ASP A 124 3.25 8.88 19.52
CA ASP A 124 3.59 10.24 19.98
C ASP A 124 5.09 10.56 19.82
N TYR A 125 5.51 11.79 20.12
CA TYR A 125 6.91 12.15 20.36
C TYR A 125 7.00 13.04 21.61
N ASN A 126 8.17 13.06 22.26
CA ASN A 126 8.46 14.10 23.24
C ASN A 126 9.76 14.80 22.91
N GLU A 127 9.90 16.01 23.45
CA GLU A 127 11.07 16.84 23.24
C GLU A 127 11.56 17.43 24.56
N THR A 128 12.86 17.68 24.61
CA THR A 128 13.49 18.37 25.71
C THR A 128 14.46 19.38 25.13
N HIS A 129 14.31 20.63 25.54
CA HIS A 129 15.18 21.72 25.11
C HIS A 129 16.00 22.21 26.30
N THR A 130 17.29 22.36 26.08
CA THR A 130 18.26 22.90 27.03
C THR A 130 19.11 23.96 26.34
N THR A 131 19.85 24.76 27.09
CA THR A 131 20.81 25.73 26.54
C THR A 131 21.89 25.10 25.66
N ALA A 132 22.22 23.83 25.87
CA ALA A 132 23.22 23.09 25.08
C ALA A 132 22.64 22.50 23.78
N GLY A 133 21.32 22.36 23.68
CA GLY A 133 20.67 21.80 22.51
C GLY A 133 19.35 21.12 22.78
N TYR A 134 18.89 20.38 21.78
CA TYR A 134 17.55 19.83 21.66
C TYR A 134 17.60 18.31 21.53
N THR A 135 16.75 17.62 22.30
CA THR A 135 16.56 16.18 22.19
C THR A 135 15.12 15.87 21.80
N LEU A 136 14.96 15.03 20.79
CA LEU A 136 13.68 14.48 20.34
C LEU A 136 13.66 12.98 20.57
N ASN A 137 12.67 12.48 21.30
CA ASN A 137 12.40 11.06 21.40
C ASN A 137 11.14 10.71 20.63
N VAL A 138 11.31 9.85 19.62
CA VAL A 138 10.19 9.33 18.82
C VAL A 138 9.79 7.97 19.35
N TYR A 139 8.53 7.83 19.76
CA TYR A 139 7.98 6.57 20.26
C TYR A 139 7.16 5.86 19.17
N ALA A 140 7.33 4.54 19.07
CA ALA A 140 6.64 3.70 18.12
C ALA A 140 5.84 2.59 18.81
N LEU A 141 4.99 1.89 18.06
CA LEU A 141 4.25 0.73 18.59
C LEU A 141 5.14 -0.49 18.87
N ALA A 142 6.38 -0.50 18.35
CA ALA A 142 7.30 -1.63 18.52
C ALA A 142 8.77 -1.22 18.46
N ALA A 143 9.63 -2.11 18.94
CA ALA A 143 11.08 -2.05 18.74
C ALA A 143 11.49 -2.27 17.28
N ASN A 144 12.76 -2.02 16.98
CA ASN A 144 13.39 -2.28 15.68
C ASN A 144 12.74 -1.55 14.50
N ARG A 145 12.14 -0.38 14.75
CA ARG A 145 11.69 0.54 13.71
C ARG A 145 12.84 1.44 13.34
N THR A 146 13.12 1.58 12.04
CA THR A 146 14.05 2.61 11.58
C THR A 146 13.34 3.96 11.59
N VAL A 147 13.84 4.89 12.39
CA VAL A 147 13.37 6.28 12.44
C VAL A 147 14.38 7.16 11.73
N ARG A 148 13.91 8.08 10.89
CA ARG A 148 14.76 9.04 10.17
C ARG A 148 14.24 10.44 10.42
N LEU A 149 15.13 11.32 10.86
CA LEU A 149 14.87 12.74 11.11
C LEU A 149 15.32 13.56 9.90
N TYR A 150 14.50 14.53 9.51
CA TYR A 150 14.69 15.39 8.35
C TYR A 150 14.43 16.85 8.68
N SER A 151 14.99 17.73 7.86
CA SER A 151 14.53 19.11 7.68
C SER A 151 14.35 19.35 6.20
N GLY A 152 13.09 19.52 5.76
CA GLY A 152 12.75 19.45 4.33
C GLY A 152 13.22 18.14 3.70
N ASN A 153 13.99 18.23 2.61
CA ASN A 153 14.52 17.05 1.90
C ASN A 153 15.84 16.51 2.50
N THR A 154 16.43 17.22 3.47
CA THR A 154 17.73 16.85 4.04
C THR A 154 17.54 15.90 5.21
N ARG A 155 18.13 14.70 5.12
CA ARG A 155 18.17 13.75 6.25
C ARG A 155 19.22 14.20 7.26
N LEU A 156 18.79 14.55 8.46
CA LEU A 156 19.67 14.97 9.55
C LEU A 156 20.26 13.78 10.31
N ALA A 157 19.44 12.77 10.59
CA ALA A 157 19.83 11.62 11.38
C ALA A 157 18.99 10.38 11.08
N LYS A 158 19.49 9.22 11.52
CA LYS A 158 18.81 7.93 11.48
C LYS A 158 19.09 7.19 12.78
N SER A 159 18.05 6.63 13.39
CA SER A 159 18.13 5.80 14.57
C SER A 159 17.18 4.61 14.46
N THR A 160 17.25 3.68 15.40
CA THR A 160 16.36 2.52 15.47
C THR A 160 15.70 2.48 16.84
N THR A 161 14.40 2.20 16.90
CA THR A 161 13.71 2.10 18.19
C THR A 161 14.26 0.94 19.02
N ASN A 162 14.59 1.23 20.27
CA ASN A 162 15.12 0.27 21.23
C ASN A 162 14.01 -0.63 21.82
N SER A 163 14.35 -1.43 22.84
CA SER A 163 13.39 -2.28 23.57
C SER A 163 12.26 -1.50 24.25
N LYS A 164 12.46 -0.20 24.54
CA LYS A 164 11.44 0.72 25.04
C LYS A 164 10.65 1.42 23.92
N HIS A 165 10.80 0.94 22.68
CA HIS A 165 10.15 1.45 21.47
C HIS A 165 10.49 2.92 21.17
N CYS A 166 11.64 3.41 21.65
CA CYS A 166 12.04 4.80 21.53
C CYS A 166 13.29 4.94 20.66
N ALA A 167 13.29 5.95 19.79
CA ALA A 167 14.45 6.42 19.05
C ALA A 167 14.75 7.87 19.43
N ALA A 168 15.91 8.09 20.07
CA ALA A 168 16.38 9.40 20.49
C ALA A 168 17.23 10.06 19.42
N PHE A 169 17.08 11.38 19.28
CA PHE A 169 17.88 12.24 18.42
C PHE A 169 18.30 13.48 19.19
N THR A 170 19.58 13.82 19.15
CA THR A 170 20.10 15.05 19.75
C THR A 170 20.64 15.97 18.67
N LEU A 171 20.23 17.23 18.70
CA LEU A 171 20.72 18.31 17.86
C LEU A 171 21.42 19.33 18.76
N SER A 172 22.61 19.79 18.35
CA SER A 172 23.23 20.96 18.97
C SER A 172 22.34 22.20 18.76
N LEU A 173 22.48 23.20 19.62
CA LEU A 173 21.73 24.46 19.52
C LEU A 173 21.82 25.06 18.10
N THR A 174 23.02 25.16 17.52
CA THR A 174 23.22 25.69 16.16
C THR A 174 22.44 24.92 15.09
N LYS A 175 22.38 23.59 15.19
CA LYS A 175 21.60 22.77 14.25
C LYS A 175 20.11 22.95 14.48
N TYR A 176 19.67 23.07 15.73
CA TYR A 176 18.27 23.29 16.05
C TYR A 176 17.78 24.66 15.55
N LEU A 177 18.53 25.74 15.74
CA LEU A 177 18.20 27.06 15.20
C LEU A 177 18.07 27.03 13.66
N LYS A 178 18.95 26.29 12.98
CA LYS A 178 18.96 26.18 11.53
C LYS A 178 17.83 25.31 10.96
N TYR A 179 17.49 24.21 11.63
CA TYR A 179 16.63 23.15 11.07
C TYR A 179 15.31 22.92 11.81
N GLY A 180 15.19 23.43 13.04
CA GLY A 180 14.12 23.18 14.00
C GLY A 180 12.72 23.46 13.45
N LYS A 181 12.57 24.56 12.69
CA LYS A 181 11.29 25.01 12.12
C LYS A 181 10.68 24.02 11.11
N ASN A 182 11.48 23.13 10.54
CA ASN A 182 11.06 22.22 9.46
C ASN A 182 11.30 20.75 9.82
N LEU A 183 11.42 20.43 11.11
CA LEU A 183 11.70 19.07 11.53
C LEU A 183 10.54 18.14 11.18
N THR A 184 10.88 17.05 10.50
CA THR A 184 9.96 15.95 10.27
C THR A 184 10.64 14.62 10.54
N TYR A 185 9.86 13.61 10.90
CA TYR A 185 10.37 12.25 11.01
C TYR A 185 9.53 11.26 10.23
N THR A 186 10.16 10.14 9.87
CA THR A 186 9.48 8.98 9.27
C THR A 186 9.86 7.71 10.02
N LEU A 187 8.97 6.72 10.01
CA LEU A 187 9.20 5.39 10.55
C LEU A 187 9.15 4.34 9.46
N GLN A 188 9.96 3.31 9.63
CA GLN A 188 9.94 2.14 8.77
C GLN A 188 10.06 0.87 9.60
N ALA A 189 9.00 0.06 9.58
CA ALA A 189 9.05 -1.31 10.05
C ALA A 189 9.84 -2.19 9.07
N LYS A 190 10.47 -3.27 9.58
CA LYS A 190 11.20 -4.22 8.74
C LYS A 190 10.33 -4.67 7.58
N ASN A 191 10.89 -4.60 6.38
CA ASN A 191 10.26 -5.01 5.13
C ASN A 191 8.97 -4.26 4.75
N ARG A 192 8.60 -3.17 5.43
CA ARG A 192 7.42 -2.36 5.10
C ARG A 192 7.79 -1.06 4.38
N LYS A 193 6.82 -0.50 3.65
CA LYS A 193 6.94 0.86 3.11
C LYS A 193 7.08 1.86 4.27
N THR A 194 7.96 2.84 4.16
CA THR A 194 8.10 3.94 5.12
C THR A 194 6.77 4.68 5.33
N SER A 195 6.50 5.14 6.55
CA SER A 195 5.36 5.98 6.88
C SER A 195 5.39 7.30 6.08
N GLY A 196 4.27 8.03 6.10
CA GLY A 196 4.32 9.46 5.76
C GLY A 196 5.21 10.22 6.74
N ALA A 197 5.76 11.35 6.30
CA ALA A 197 6.47 12.27 7.17
C ALA A 197 5.51 12.86 8.20
N LYS A 198 5.98 12.99 9.44
CA LYS A 198 5.27 13.63 10.55
C LYS A 198 6.06 14.85 10.98
N ALA A 199 5.37 15.99 11.08
CA ALA A 199 5.98 17.21 11.57
C ALA A 199 6.26 17.09 13.07
N VAL A 200 7.38 17.66 13.49
CA VAL A 200 7.67 17.96 14.90
C VAL A 200 7.29 19.41 15.09
N THR A 201 6.45 19.68 16.08
CA THR A 201 6.06 21.06 16.43
C THR A 201 7.30 21.82 16.84
N TYR A 202 7.50 23.00 16.26
CA TYR A 202 8.60 23.87 16.67
C TYR A 202 8.22 24.55 17.99
N MET A 203 9.04 24.35 19.04
CA MET A 203 8.91 25.05 20.32
C MET A 203 10.07 26.04 20.46
N PRO A 204 9.83 27.35 20.22
CA PRO A 204 10.86 28.36 20.46
C PRO A 204 11.19 28.42 21.95
N HIS A 205 12.48 28.48 22.28
CA HIS A 205 12.94 28.72 23.64
C HIS A 205 13.43 30.15 23.80
N ALA A 206 13.51 30.65 25.04
CA ALA A 206 13.90 32.04 25.31
C ALA A 206 15.28 32.40 24.70
N SER A 207 16.19 31.43 24.61
CA SER A 207 17.49 31.55 23.94
C SER A 207 17.39 31.75 22.42
N ASP A 208 16.30 31.31 21.79
CA ASP A 208 16.08 31.43 20.34
C ASP A 208 15.58 32.83 19.96
N LEU A 209 14.86 33.49 20.88
CA LEU A 209 14.35 34.86 20.71
C LEU A 209 15.44 35.91 20.89
N ALA A 210 16.44 35.62 21.73
CA ALA A 210 17.58 36.52 21.98
C ALA A 210 18.50 36.65 20.76
N PHE A 211 18.55 35.64 19.87
CA PHE A 211 19.41 35.68 18.67
C PHE A 211 18.75 36.42 17.50
N SER A 212 17.42 36.53 17.48
CA SER A 212 16.67 37.28 16.44
C SER A 212 16.52 38.77 16.71
N ALA A 213 16.95 39.25 17.89
CA ALA A 213 16.86 40.67 18.27
C ALA A 213 18.18 41.45 17.98
N VAL A 214 19.13 40.83 17.26
CA VAL A 214 20.46 41.40 16.95
C VAL A 214 20.74 41.42 15.44
N GLU A 215 19.69 41.34 14.60
CA GLU A 215 19.78 41.69 13.16
C GLU A 215 19.08 43.02 12.89
#